data_AF-A0A7K9RHD6-F1
#
_entry.id   AF-A0A7K9RHD6-F1
#
_cell.length_a   1.000
_cell.length_b   1.000
_cell.length_c   1.000
_cell.angle_alpha   90.00
_cell.angle_beta   90.00
_cell.angle_gamma   90.00
#
_symmetry.space_group_name_H-M   'P 1'
#
loop_
_entity.id
_entity.type
_entity.pdbx_description
1 polymer ?
#
loop_
_entity_poly.entity_id
_entity_poly.type
_entity_poly.pdbx_seq_one_letter_code
_entity_poly.pdbx_strand_id
1 'polypeptide(L)'
;LPKLLDVGLEVYPYSPDEAEDGPQAAVQITLRLPDNVIYFQVPVVARWDPAGQQWRTDGISSTTYEAEEKSITLGMGAFYTVALLQDAHLNLPYQAWELHPTGVDEGLFTVTAVFATIQIQIKDNQCMLSSVVVEEEEVLSHITGKWMSPFALRAALKRAGVNIFPAEYSHKYVPVPRKVSAREFPGGFSPVFHSGHPFLPWDLLLHLTERFLLQQVSEHPTAGSAKDDDWSLYMFSGEKIQNLKLTETSEAFSEELKEESEFHSTLYHMLKDSASSEAMDKVGRAGFLFIDSVYQLLLATRVLAYS
;
A
#
# COMPACT_ATOMS: atom_id res chain seq x y z
N LEU A 1 20.83 -44.89 -40.09
CA LEU A 1 20.68 -44.39 -38.70
C LEU A 1 21.99 -43.71 -38.32
N PRO A 2 22.05 -42.37 -38.21
CA PRO A 2 23.27 -41.69 -37.81
C PRO A 2 23.52 -41.89 -36.31
N LYS A 3 24.77 -42.20 -35.95
CA LYS A 3 25.24 -42.25 -34.56
C LYS A 3 25.52 -40.82 -34.08
N LEU A 4 24.87 -40.39 -33.00
CA LEU A 4 25.29 -39.22 -32.23
C LEU A 4 26.58 -39.59 -31.48
N LEU A 5 27.67 -38.88 -31.76
CA LEU A 5 28.89 -38.93 -30.98
C LEU A 5 28.79 -37.88 -29.87
N ASP A 6 28.99 -38.33 -28.62
CA ASP A 6 29.00 -37.50 -27.42
C ASP A 6 30.31 -36.72 -27.32
N VAL A 7 30.46 -35.74 -28.22
CA VAL A 7 31.54 -34.76 -28.20
C VAL A 7 30.85 -33.46 -27.85
N GLY A 8 31.08 -32.94 -26.65
CA GLY A 8 30.40 -31.73 -26.14
C GLY A 8 30.48 -30.54 -27.10
N LEU A 9 29.66 -29.51 -26.84
CA LEU A 9 29.50 -28.29 -27.66
C LEU A 9 30.82 -27.82 -28.31
N GLU A 10 30.96 -28.06 -29.62
CA GLU A 10 32.05 -27.47 -30.41
C GLU A 10 31.82 -25.96 -30.48
N VAL A 11 32.73 -25.21 -29.87
CA VAL A 11 32.78 -23.75 -30.02
C VAL A 11 33.20 -23.46 -31.45
N TYR A 12 32.25 -23.03 -32.27
CA TYR A 12 32.52 -22.58 -33.63
C TYR A 12 33.09 -21.16 -33.56
N PRO A 13 34.38 -20.92 -33.90
CA PRO A 13 34.92 -19.58 -33.90
C PRO A 13 34.37 -18.86 -35.14
N TYR A 14 33.48 -17.90 -34.91
CA TYR A 14 33.12 -16.95 -35.96
C TYR A 14 34.39 -16.18 -36.32
N SER A 15 34.73 -16.16 -37.62
CA SER A 15 35.73 -15.22 -38.13
C SER A 15 35.25 -13.80 -37.79
N PRO A 16 36.13 -12.92 -37.32
CA PRO A 16 35.76 -11.52 -37.18
C PRO A 16 35.52 -10.99 -38.59
N ASP A 17 34.27 -10.94 -39.00
CA ASP A 17 33.89 -10.14 -40.16
C ASP A 17 34.44 -8.75 -39.91
N GLU A 18 35.16 -8.25 -40.92
CA GLU A 18 35.72 -6.91 -40.94
C GLU A 18 34.65 -5.94 -40.42
N ALA A 19 34.98 -5.19 -39.38
CA ALA A 19 34.07 -4.20 -38.82
C ALA A 19 33.80 -3.15 -39.90
N GLU A 20 32.74 -3.35 -40.69
CA GLU A 20 32.15 -2.28 -41.47
C GLU A 20 31.75 -1.20 -40.47
N ASP A 21 32.36 -0.02 -40.65
CA ASP A 21 32.09 1.22 -39.93
C ASP A 21 30.70 1.78 -40.36
N GLY A 22 29.70 0.92 -40.34
CA GLY A 22 28.29 1.23 -40.51
C GLY A 22 27.64 1.43 -39.14
N PRO A 23 26.57 2.23 -39.05
CA PRO A 23 25.84 2.40 -37.80
C PRO A 23 25.41 1.02 -37.29
N GLN A 24 25.91 0.64 -36.11
CA GLN A 24 25.61 -0.62 -35.44
C GLN A 24 24.09 -0.85 -35.49
N ALA A 25 23.66 -1.85 -36.25
CA ALA A 25 22.24 -2.04 -36.54
C ALA A 25 21.50 -2.33 -35.23
N ALA A 26 20.67 -1.39 -34.81
CA ALA A 26 19.87 -1.54 -33.60
C ALA A 26 18.84 -2.65 -33.83
N VAL A 27 18.87 -3.67 -32.98
CA VAL A 27 17.85 -4.72 -32.94
C VAL A 27 16.63 -4.13 -32.26
N GLN A 28 15.49 -4.21 -32.92
CA GLN A 28 14.20 -3.83 -32.36
C GLN A 28 13.57 -5.05 -31.67
N ILE A 29 13.21 -4.88 -30.40
CA ILE A 29 12.65 -5.91 -29.54
C ILE A 29 11.28 -5.44 -29.09
N THR A 30 10.26 -6.27 -29.27
CA THR A 30 8.91 -6.02 -28.74
C THR A 30 8.61 -7.04 -27.66
N LEU A 31 8.31 -6.55 -26.46
CA LEU A 31 7.94 -7.36 -25.31
C LEU A 31 6.45 -7.20 -25.05
N ARG A 32 5.74 -8.34 -24.96
CA ARG A 32 4.37 -8.36 -24.46
C ARG A 32 4.38 -8.38 -22.94
N LEU A 33 3.64 -7.47 -22.33
CA LEU A 33 3.55 -7.34 -20.89
C LEU A 33 2.56 -8.35 -20.32
N PRO A 34 2.82 -8.87 -19.11
CA PRO A 34 1.95 -9.85 -18.48
C PRO A 34 0.64 -9.20 -17.98
N ASP A 35 -0.49 -9.87 -18.21
CA ASP A 35 -1.82 -9.40 -17.78
C ASP A 35 -1.99 -9.36 -16.25
N ASN A 36 -1.09 -10.04 -15.52
CA ASN A 36 -1.15 -10.14 -14.07
C ASN A 36 -0.32 -9.07 -13.34
N VAL A 37 0.19 -8.05 -14.06
CA VAL A 37 0.97 -6.93 -13.50
C VAL A 37 0.39 -5.61 -14.00
N ILE A 38 0.22 -4.65 -13.08
CA ILE A 38 -0.26 -3.30 -13.38
C ILE A 38 0.90 -2.35 -13.57
N TYR A 39 0.81 -1.54 -14.64
CA TYR A 39 1.73 -0.47 -14.96
C TYR A 39 1.04 0.89 -14.85
N PHE A 40 1.14 1.53 -13.67
CA PHE A 40 0.54 2.86 -13.42
C PHE A 40 1.17 4.00 -14.22
N GLN A 41 2.41 3.81 -14.66
CA GLN A 41 3.14 4.72 -15.53
C GLN A 41 3.95 3.87 -16.52
N VAL A 42 4.42 4.51 -17.60
CA VAL A 42 5.30 3.88 -18.57
C VAL A 42 6.52 3.31 -17.85
N PRO A 43 6.73 1.97 -17.86
CA PRO A 43 7.85 1.37 -17.14
C PRO A 43 9.18 1.79 -17.78
N VAL A 44 10.18 1.99 -16.93
CA VAL A 44 11.54 2.28 -17.39
C VAL A 44 12.21 0.97 -17.79
N VAL A 45 12.61 0.87 -19.05
CA VAL A 45 13.41 -0.27 -19.53
C VAL A 45 14.84 -0.10 -19.01
N ALA A 46 15.36 -1.13 -18.36
CA ALA A 46 16.75 -1.20 -17.95
C ALA A 46 17.41 -2.47 -18.47
N ARG A 47 18.70 -2.38 -18.78
CA ARG A 47 19.56 -3.52 -19.10
C ARG A 47 20.49 -3.83 -17.93
N TRP A 48 20.79 -5.10 -17.74
CA TRP A 48 21.80 -5.53 -16.79
C TRP A 48 23.20 -5.28 -17.36
N ASP A 49 24.08 -4.68 -16.56
CA ASP A 49 25.50 -4.52 -16.82
C ASP A 49 26.29 -5.53 -15.97
N PRO A 50 26.80 -6.62 -16.55
CA PRO A 50 27.54 -7.65 -15.81
C PRO A 50 28.83 -7.12 -15.18
N ALA A 51 29.49 -6.14 -15.81
CA ALA A 51 30.77 -5.61 -15.33
C ALA A 51 30.57 -4.73 -14.09
N GLY A 52 29.52 -3.91 -14.10
CA GLY A 52 29.16 -3.06 -12.96
C GLY A 52 28.23 -3.72 -11.93
N GLN A 53 27.68 -4.90 -12.22
CA GLN A 53 26.62 -5.56 -11.46
C GLN A 53 25.44 -4.63 -11.12
N GLN A 54 24.97 -3.89 -12.12
CA GLN A 54 23.95 -2.87 -11.93
C GLN A 54 22.97 -2.81 -13.11
N TRP A 55 21.77 -2.30 -12.84
CA TRP A 55 20.81 -1.96 -13.88
C TRP A 55 21.14 -0.59 -14.46
N ARG A 56 21.14 -0.47 -15.79
CA ARG A 56 21.39 0.77 -16.52
C ARG A 56 20.30 1.04 -17.54
N THR A 57 20.06 2.32 -17.82
CA THR A 57 19.05 2.79 -18.78
C THR A 57 19.65 3.29 -20.09
N ASP A 58 20.97 3.19 -20.25
CA ASP A 58 21.69 3.58 -21.47
C ASP A 58 21.76 2.42 -22.48
N GLY A 59 22.09 2.74 -23.74
CA GLY A 59 22.14 1.74 -24.81
C GLY A 59 20.76 1.20 -25.22
N ILE A 60 19.70 1.87 -24.79
CA ILE A 60 18.30 1.64 -25.15
C ILE A 60 17.84 2.87 -25.94
N SER A 61 17.25 2.66 -27.10
CA SER A 61 16.74 3.70 -27.99
C SER A 61 15.33 3.36 -28.46
N SER A 62 14.64 4.32 -29.08
CA SER A 62 13.36 4.09 -29.77
C SER A 62 12.30 3.37 -28.92
N THR A 63 12.19 3.71 -27.63
CA THR A 63 11.21 3.10 -26.74
C THR A 63 9.81 3.60 -27.05
N THR A 64 8.89 2.69 -27.35
CA THR A 64 7.47 2.97 -27.57
C THR A 64 6.65 2.05 -26.68
N TYR A 65 5.73 2.62 -25.90
CA TYR A 65 4.83 1.89 -25.01
C TYR A 65 3.40 2.02 -25.51
N GLU A 66 2.78 0.88 -25.80
CA GLU A 66 1.41 0.79 -26.25
C GLU A 66 0.57 0.19 -25.11
N ALA A 67 -0.13 1.05 -24.38
CA ALA A 67 -0.88 0.65 -23.18
C ALA A 67 -2.01 -0.32 -23.50
N GLU A 68 -2.77 -0.06 -24.57
CA GLU A 68 -3.91 -0.88 -25.02
C GLU A 68 -3.46 -2.30 -25.42
N GLU A 69 -2.37 -2.39 -26.17
CA GLU A 69 -1.77 -3.65 -26.63
C GLU A 69 -0.93 -4.35 -25.55
N LYS A 70 -0.75 -3.69 -24.39
CA LYS A 70 0.14 -4.12 -23.30
C LYS A 70 1.50 -4.55 -23.84
N SER A 71 2.12 -3.69 -24.63
CA SER A 71 3.41 -4.00 -25.24
C SER A 71 4.38 -2.84 -25.13
N ILE A 72 5.67 -3.17 -25.05
CA ILE A 72 6.75 -2.20 -25.09
C ILE A 72 7.76 -2.62 -26.14
N THR A 73 8.05 -1.69 -27.05
CA THR A 73 9.02 -1.86 -28.13
C THR A 73 10.23 -0.99 -27.83
N LEU A 74 11.43 -1.53 -28.05
CA LEU A 74 12.70 -0.89 -27.73
C LEU A 74 13.80 -1.30 -28.70
N GLY A 75 14.71 -0.39 -29.00
CA GLY A 75 15.88 -0.61 -29.83
C GLY A 75 17.14 -0.78 -28.98
N MET A 76 17.97 -1.77 -29.32
CA MET A 76 19.23 -2.03 -28.61
C MET A 76 20.33 -2.43 -29.58
N GLY A 77 21.56 -1.95 -29.37
CA GLY A 77 22.72 -2.28 -30.23
C GLY A 77 23.28 -3.69 -30.00
N ALA A 78 22.87 -4.37 -28.93
CA ALA A 78 23.21 -5.76 -28.63
C ALA A 78 22.15 -6.37 -27.69
N PHE A 79 22.14 -7.69 -27.53
CA PHE A 79 21.26 -8.37 -26.59
C PHE A 79 21.81 -8.30 -25.16
N TYR A 80 20.95 -7.90 -24.23
CA TYR A 80 21.24 -7.89 -22.79
C TYR A 80 20.07 -8.52 -22.03
N THR A 81 20.30 -8.88 -20.76
CA THR A 81 19.17 -9.12 -19.85
C THR A 81 18.46 -7.79 -19.59
N VAL A 82 17.15 -7.78 -19.78
CA VAL A 82 16.32 -6.57 -19.62
C VAL A 82 15.33 -6.73 -18.47
N ALA A 83 15.00 -5.61 -17.83
CA ALA A 83 13.96 -5.51 -16.82
C ALA A 83 13.10 -4.27 -17.06
N LEU A 84 11.85 -4.34 -16.63
CA LEU A 84 10.94 -3.22 -16.56
C LEU A 84 10.87 -2.73 -15.13
N LEU A 85 11.26 -1.48 -14.92
CA LEU A 85 11.31 -0.85 -13.61
C LEU A 85 10.14 0.09 -13.43
N GLN A 86 9.51 0.04 -12.28
CA GLN A 86 8.46 0.97 -11.86
C GLN A 86 8.86 1.64 -10.56
N ASP A 87 8.46 2.90 -10.39
CA ASP A 87 8.64 3.55 -9.10
C ASP A 87 7.75 2.85 -8.05
N ALA A 88 8.40 2.41 -6.97
CA ALA A 88 7.74 1.76 -5.86
C ALA A 88 6.82 2.70 -5.07
N HIS A 89 6.90 4.02 -5.30
CA HIS A 89 6.24 5.04 -4.51
C HIS A 89 5.06 5.71 -5.22
N LEU A 90 4.63 5.22 -6.39
CA LEU A 90 3.56 5.86 -7.17
C LEU A 90 2.23 6.02 -6.42
N ASN A 91 1.92 5.08 -5.51
CA ASN A 91 0.71 5.11 -4.69
C ASN A 91 0.95 5.73 -3.30
N LEU A 92 2.03 6.52 -3.15
CA LEU A 92 2.39 7.21 -1.92
C LEU A 92 2.60 8.71 -2.19
N PRO A 93 2.12 9.62 -1.34
CA PRO A 93 1.26 9.36 -0.19
C PRO A 93 -0.14 8.88 -0.61
N TYR A 94 -0.84 8.21 0.31
CA TYR A 94 -2.25 7.88 0.19
C TYR A 94 -3.08 9.16 0.23
N GLN A 95 -4.18 9.17 -0.51
CA GLN A 95 -5.15 10.26 -0.47
C GLN A 95 -6.13 10.09 0.69
N ALA A 96 -6.52 8.84 0.98
CA ALA A 96 -7.38 8.49 2.09
C ALA A 96 -7.18 7.01 2.45
N TRP A 97 -7.62 6.65 3.65
CA TRP A 97 -7.75 5.25 4.04
C TRP A 97 -8.85 5.11 5.07
N GLU A 98 -9.48 3.96 5.08
CA GLU A 98 -10.60 3.64 5.95
C GLU A 98 -10.44 2.22 6.46
N LEU A 99 -10.77 2.01 7.73
CA LEU A 99 -10.93 0.68 8.29
C LEU A 99 -12.29 0.63 8.96
N HIS A 100 -13.17 -0.21 8.44
CA HIS A 100 -14.52 -0.36 8.98
C HIS A 100 -14.83 -1.81 9.36
N PRO A 101 -15.48 -2.05 10.51
CA PRO A 101 -15.91 -3.38 10.90
C PRO A 101 -17.09 -3.83 10.02
N THR A 102 -17.06 -5.08 9.55
CA THR A 102 -18.15 -5.67 8.75
C THR A 102 -18.86 -6.81 9.47
N GLY A 103 -18.28 -7.32 10.56
CA GLY A 103 -18.84 -8.39 11.38
C GLY A 103 -18.01 -8.63 12.64
N VAL A 104 -18.27 -9.75 13.33
CA VAL A 104 -17.39 -10.23 14.41
C VAL A 104 -16.16 -10.84 13.75
N ASP A 105 -14.98 -10.36 14.13
CA ASP A 105 -13.70 -10.76 13.54
C ASP A 105 -13.62 -10.58 12.02
N GLU A 106 -14.38 -9.62 11.51
CA GLU A 106 -14.45 -9.24 10.10
C GLU A 106 -14.35 -7.72 9.95
N GLY A 107 -13.55 -7.28 8.99
CA GLY A 107 -13.40 -5.87 8.65
C GLY A 107 -13.05 -5.67 7.19
N LEU A 108 -13.21 -4.45 6.70
CA LEU A 108 -12.80 -4.04 5.37
C LEU A 108 -11.87 -2.84 5.50
N PHE A 109 -10.68 -3.00 4.93
CA PHE A 109 -9.63 -2.01 4.91
C PHE A 109 -9.49 -1.47 3.49
N THR A 110 -9.74 -0.17 3.34
CA THR A 110 -9.70 0.53 2.07
C THR A 110 -8.53 1.51 2.07
N VAL A 111 -7.72 1.48 1.02
CA VAL A 111 -6.64 2.44 0.79
C VAL A 111 -6.88 3.11 -0.54
N THR A 112 -7.07 4.42 -0.51
CA THR A 112 -7.24 5.27 -1.69
C THR A 112 -5.93 5.98 -1.97
N ALA A 113 -5.30 5.65 -3.08
CA ALA A 113 -4.05 6.25 -3.55
C ALA A 113 -4.27 6.97 -4.88
N VAL A 114 -3.24 7.69 -5.34
CA VAL A 114 -3.31 8.52 -6.56
C VAL A 114 -3.79 7.75 -7.79
N PHE A 115 -3.37 6.50 -7.97
CA PHE A 115 -3.70 5.72 -9.15
C PHE A 115 -4.67 4.56 -8.89
N ALA A 116 -4.95 4.24 -7.63
CA ALA A 116 -5.72 3.05 -7.30
C ALA A 116 -6.45 3.16 -5.99
N THR A 117 -7.64 2.57 -5.94
CA THR A 117 -8.36 2.26 -4.71
C THR A 117 -8.29 0.76 -4.46
N ILE A 118 -7.76 0.37 -3.30
CA ILE A 118 -7.52 -1.02 -2.92
C ILE A 118 -8.44 -1.36 -1.76
N GLN A 119 -9.25 -2.41 -1.92
CA GLN A 119 -10.14 -2.91 -0.87
C GLN A 119 -9.69 -4.30 -0.41
N ILE A 120 -9.44 -4.45 0.88
CA ILE A 120 -8.96 -5.67 1.51
C ILE A 120 -9.93 -6.09 2.60
N GLN A 121 -10.62 -7.21 2.39
CA GLN A 121 -11.41 -7.83 3.45
C GLN A 121 -10.48 -8.59 4.40
N ILE A 122 -10.73 -8.47 5.68
CA ILE A 122 -9.99 -9.11 6.77
C ILE A 122 -10.98 -10.00 7.50
N LYS A 123 -10.59 -11.24 7.75
CA LYS A 123 -11.36 -12.20 8.54
C LYS A 123 -10.42 -13.12 9.28
N ASP A 124 -10.57 -13.22 10.61
CA ASP A 124 -9.68 -14.03 11.44
C ASP A 124 -8.19 -13.74 11.15
N ASN A 125 -7.37 -14.77 10.89
CA ASN A 125 -5.96 -14.65 10.53
C ASN A 125 -5.70 -14.46 9.01
N GLN A 126 -6.74 -14.10 8.24
CA GLN A 126 -6.67 -14.04 6.79
C GLN A 126 -7.12 -12.70 6.23
N CYS A 127 -6.62 -12.40 5.04
CA CYS A 127 -7.01 -11.26 4.24
C CYS A 127 -7.35 -11.73 2.83
N MET A 128 -8.26 -11.02 2.18
CA MET A 128 -8.67 -11.24 0.82
C MET A 128 -8.67 -9.90 0.10
N LEU A 129 -8.09 -9.86 -1.10
CA LEU A 129 -8.25 -8.72 -1.98
C LEU A 129 -9.69 -8.74 -2.52
N SER A 130 -10.49 -7.75 -2.15
CA SER A 130 -11.88 -7.62 -2.60
C SER A 130 -11.95 -6.96 -3.97
N SER A 131 -11.19 -5.88 -4.17
CA SER A 131 -11.09 -5.19 -5.44
C SER A 131 -9.83 -4.32 -5.48
N VAL A 132 -9.36 -4.05 -6.70
CA VAL A 132 -8.43 -2.97 -7.01
C VAL A 132 -9.02 -2.24 -8.18
N VAL A 133 -9.36 -0.96 -7.98
CA VAL A 133 -9.94 -0.11 -9.02
C VAL A 133 -8.87 0.86 -9.50
N VAL A 134 -8.62 0.88 -10.80
CA VAL A 134 -7.69 1.80 -11.48
C VAL A 134 -8.47 2.45 -12.62
N GLU A 135 -8.54 3.79 -12.65
CA GLU A 135 -9.29 4.53 -13.68
C GLU A 135 -10.72 3.99 -13.92
N GLU A 136 -11.43 3.68 -12.82
CA GLU A 136 -12.80 3.12 -12.81
C GLU A 136 -12.92 1.64 -13.24
N GLU A 137 -11.83 0.97 -13.60
CA GLU A 137 -11.83 -0.45 -13.95
C GLU A 137 -11.32 -1.34 -12.81
N GLU A 138 -12.05 -2.43 -12.55
CA GLU A 138 -11.57 -3.49 -11.65
C GLU A 138 -10.51 -4.35 -12.32
N VAL A 139 -9.34 -4.43 -11.67
CA VAL A 139 -8.17 -5.15 -12.15
C VAL A 139 -7.78 -6.28 -11.19
N LEU A 140 -6.81 -7.10 -11.61
CA LEU A 140 -6.25 -8.20 -10.80
C LEU A 140 -7.21 -9.34 -10.43
N SER A 141 -8.19 -9.64 -11.28
CA SER A 141 -9.13 -10.77 -11.11
C SER A 141 -8.47 -12.12 -10.79
N HIS A 142 -7.21 -12.31 -11.20
CA HIS A 142 -6.43 -13.51 -10.91
C HIS A 142 -6.02 -13.68 -9.43
N ILE A 143 -6.06 -12.61 -8.60
CA ILE A 143 -5.82 -12.67 -7.14
C ILE A 143 -7.04 -12.27 -6.32
N THR A 144 -7.97 -11.50 -6.89
CA THR A 144 -9.23 -11.10 -6.25
C THR A 144 -10.01 -12.32 -5.75
N GLY A 145 -10.61 -12.22 -4.55
CA GLY A 145 -11.43 -13.29 -3.97
C GLY A 145 -10.65 -14.43 -3.30
N LYS A 146 -9.31 -14.37 -3.27
CA LYS A 146 -8.47 -15.42 -2.65
C LYS A 146 -8.07 -15.05 -1.23
N TRP A 147 -8.49 -15.85 -0.26
CA TRP A 147 -8.05 -15.76 1.13
C TRP A 147 -6.60 -16.21 1.29
N MET A 148 -5.80 -15.38 1.95
CA MET A 148 -4.39 -15.64 2.22
C MET A 148 -3.94 -14.92 3.50
N SER A 149 -2.74 -15.22 4.01
CA SER A 149 -2.20 -14.49 5.16
C SER A 149 -1.88 -13.03 4.79
N PRO A 150 -1.83 -12.09 5.74
CA PRO A 150 -1.45 -10.70 5.48
C PRO A 150 -0.11 -10.58 4.73
N PHE A 151 0.87 -11.41 5.11
CA PHE A 151 2.17 -11.48 4.44
C PHE A 151 2.06 -11.94 2.98
N ALA A 152 1.27 -12.99 2.73
CA ALA A 152 1.07 -13.50 1.37
C ALA A 152 0.33 -12.49 0.49
N LEU A 153 -0.66 -11.77 1.04
CA LEU A 153 -1.37 -10.69 0.33
C LEU A 153 -0.42 -9.57 -0.07
N ARG A 154 0.42 -9.13 0.87
CA ARG A 154 1.46 -8.13 0.59
C ARG A 154 2.39 -8.56 -0.54
N ALA A 155 2.83 -9.82 -0.54
CA ALA A 155 3.69 -10.35 -1.59
C ALA A 155 2.96 -10.46 -2.93
N ALA A 156 1.69 -10.87 -2.93
CA ALA A 156 0.86 -10.97 -4.12
C ALA A 156 0.62 -9.60 -4.78
N LEU A 157 0.23 -8.60 -3.99
CA LEU A 157 0.04 -7.22 -4.48
C LEU A 157 1.33 -6.64 -5.08
N LYS A 158 2.47 -6.80 -4.38
CA LYS A 158 3.78 -6.36 -4.91
C LYS A 158 4.14 -7.03 -6.23
N ARG A 159 3.90 -8.33 -6.36
CA ARG A 159 4.14 -9.07 -7.62
C ARG A 159 3.20 -8.65 -8.74
N ALA A 160 2.01 -8.16 -8.40
CA ALA A 160 1.03 -7.65 -9.34
C ALA A 160 1.25 -6.17 -9.71
N GLY A 161 2.35 -5.54 -9.27
CA GLY A 161 2.65 -4.14 -9.55
C GLY A 161 1.94 -3.14 -8.62
N VAL A 162 1.12 -3.61 -7.68
CA VAL A 162 0.43 -2.76 -6.70
C VAL A 162 1.27 -2.65 -5.43
N ASN A 163 2.03 -1.56 -5.31
CA ASN A 163 2.81 -1.29 -4.11
C ASN A 163 2.19 -0.19 -3.26
N ILE A 164 1.54 -0.59 -2.17
CA ILE A 164 1.03 0.27 -1.09
C ILE A 164 1.80 0.02 0.22
N PHE A 165 3.06 -0.39 0.13
CA PHE A 165 3.84 -0.81 1.30
C PHE A 165 5.18 -0.07 1.34
N PRO A 166 5.26 1.08 2.04
CA PRO A 166 6.48 1.86 2.15
C PRO A 166 7.65 1.02 2.68
N ALA A 167 8.82 1.23 2.09
CA ALA A 167 10.08 0.64 2.54
C ALA A 167 10.69 1.47 3.69
N GLU A 168 11.82 1.00 4.22
CA GLU A 168 12.55 1.68 5.31
C GLU A 168 12.90 3.14 4.95
N TYR A 169 13.32 3.38 3.71
CA TYR A 169 13.79 4.68 3.25
C TYR A 169 12.79 5.44 2.35
N SER A 170 11.52 5.02 2.29
CA SER A 170 10.52 5.67 1.43
C SER A 170 10.28 7.15 1.75
N HIS A 171 10.51 7.58 3.00
CA HIS A 171 10.44 8.98 3.43
C HIS A 171 11.42 9.93 2.72
N LYS A 172 12.44 9.39 2.02
CA LYS A 172 13.38 10.18 1.23
C LYS A 172 12.86 10.49 -0.17
N TYR A 173 11.90 9.69 -0.65
CA TYR A 173 11.37 9.75 -2.02
C TYR A 173 9.94 10.29 -2.05
N VAL A 174 9.21 10.13 -0.94
CA VAL A 174 7.84 10.62 -0.77
C VAL A 174 7.87 11.74 0.26
N PRO A 175 7.21 12.89 -0.01
CA PRO A 175 7.00 13.90 1.00
C PRO A 175 6.13 13.32 2.11
N VAL A 176 6.77 12.91 3.19
CA VAL A 176 6.10 12.53 4.44
C VAL A 176 5.88 13.80 5.25
N PRO A 177 4.68 14.05 5.79
CA PRO A 177 4.46 15.15 6.73
C PRO A 177 5.57 15.15 7.79
N ARG A 178 6.30 16.26 7.90
CA ARG A 178 7.58 16.40 8.65
C ARG A 178 7.57 15.90 10.11
N LYS A 179 6.40 15.62 10.68
CA LYS A 179 6.23 15.24 12.09
C LYS A 179 6.28 13.73 12.37
N VAL A 180 6.37 12.88 11.34
CA VAL A 180 6.55 11.42 11.49
C VAL A 180 7.99 11.00 11.22
N SER A 181 8.97 11.87 11.49
CA SER A 181 10.35 11.41 11.54
C SER A 181 10.49 10.50 12.77
N ALA A 182 10.66 9.20 12.51
CA ALA A 182 10.72 8.11 13.49
C ALA A 182 11.87 8.20 14.52
N ARG A 183 12.47 9.38 14.70
CA ARG A 183 13.56 9.63 15.64
C ARG A 183 13.12 10.28 16.95
N GLU A 184 11.95 10.94 16.99
CA GLU A 184 11.51 11.65 18.22
C GLU A 184 10.34 10.99 18.96
N PHE A 185 9.76 9.92 18.44
CA PHE A 185 8.76 9.14 19.17
C PHE A 185 9.11 7.63 19.16
N PRO A 186 10.04 7.18 20.03
CA PRO A 186 10.27 5.76 20.27
C PRO A 186 9.03 5.04 20.84
N GLY A 187 7.99 5.79 21.23
CA GLY A 187 6.75 5.27 21.81
C GLY A 187 5.46 5.99 21.39
N GLY A 188 5.44 6.77 20.30
CA GLY A 188 4.29 7.65 19.97
C GLY A 188 3.20 7.02 19.10
N PHE A 189 3.56 6.11 18.21
CA PHE A 189 2.58 5.26 17.51
C PHE A 189 2.22 4.01 18.32
N SER A 190 2.94 3.80 19.43
CA SER A 190 2.71 2.70 20.33
C SER A 190 1.30 2.73 20.94
N PRO A 191 0.70 3.82 21.44
CA PRO A 191 -0.52 3.70 22.23
C PRO A 191 -1.79 3.41 21.40
N VAL A 192 -1.86 3.89 20.15
CA VAL A 192 -2.97 3.56 19.24
C VAL A 192 -2.96 2.07 18.87
N PHE A 193 -1.76 1.49 18.73
CA PHE A 193 -1.56 0.12 18.28
C PHE A 193 -1.25 -0.91 19.40
N HIS A 194 -0.73 -0.47 20.54
CA HIS A 194 -0.35 -1.26 21.74
C HIS A 194 -1.41 -1.19 22.83
N SER A 195 -2.46 -0.38 22.68
CA SER A 195 -3.66 -0.51 23.52
C SER A 195 -4.44 -1.80 23.25
N GLY A 196 -3.94 -2.70 22.38
CA GLY A 196 -4.40 -4.08 22.28
C GLY A 196 -5.77 -4.23 21.63
N HIS A 197 -6.37 -3.14 21.16
CA HIS A 197 -7.72 -3.14 20.62
C HIS A 197 -7.79 -2.22 19.38
N PRO A 198 -7.42 -2.71 18.18
CA PRO A 198 -7.74 -2.03 16.92
C PRO A 198 -9.25 -2.01 16.65
N PHE A 199 -10.06 -2.58 17.55
CA PHE A 199 -11.51 -2.62 17.45
C PHE A 199 -12.08 -1.38 18.08
N LEU A 200 -12.27 -0.41 17.22
CA LEU A 200 -13.35 0.52 17.37
C LEU A 200 -14.53 -0.15 16.64
N PRO A 201 -15.73 -0.26 17.23
CA PRO A 201 -16.95 -0.65 16.52
C PRO A 201 -17.39 0.46 15.56
N TRP A 202 -16.42 1.20 15.02
CA TRP A 202 -16.54 2.55 14.54
C TRP A 202 -15.91 2.65 13.15
N ASP A 203 -16.49 3.47 12.27
CA ASP A 203 -15.79 3.87 11.04
C ASP A 203 -14.67 4.83 11.43
N LEU A 204 -13.49 4.58 10.88
CA LEU A 204 -12.27 5.31 11.24
C LEU A 204 -11.75 6.08 10.03
N LEU A 205 -11.81 7.41 10.12
CA LEU A 205 -11.16 8.32 9.18
C LEU A 205 -10.13 9.15 9.96
N LEU A 206 -8.85 8.96 9.66
CA LEU A 206 -7.76 9.65 10.34
C LEU A 206 -7.24 10.82 9.50
N HIS A 207 -7.25 12.00 10.11
CA HIS A 207 -6.63 13.20 9.58
C HIS A 207 -5.42 13.58 10.45
N LEU A 208 -4.24 13.54 9.86
CA LEU A 208 -3.01 13.92 10.57
C LEU A 208 -2.83 15.42 10.50
N THR A 209 -2.75 16.08 11.65
CA THR A 209 -2.36 17.48 11.72
C THR A 209 -0.96 17.64 12.27
N GLU A 210 -0.49 18.88 12.23
CA GLU A 210 0.87 19.24 12.52
C GLU A 210 1.37 18.88 13.94
N ARG A 211 0.49 18.70 14.93
CA ARG A 211 0.91 18.40 16.31
C ARG A 211 0.20 17.20 16.93
N PHE A 212 -0.87 16.74 16.29
CA PHE A 212 -1.81 15.80 16.88
C PHE A 212 -2.35 14.85 15.81
N LEU A 213 -2.66 13.61 16.19
CA LEU A 213 -3.56 12.80 15.35
C LEU A 213 -4.99 13.28 15.62
N LEU A 214 -5.68 13.73 14.57
CA LEU A 214 -7.12 13.94 14.62
C LEU A 214 -7.81 12.68 14.08
N GLN A 215 -8.73 12.17 14.86
CA GLN A 215 -9.38 10.90 14.63
C GLN A 215 -10.88 11.13 14.56
N GLN A 216 -11.44 11.02 13.36
CA GLN A 216 -12.89 10.95 13.22
C GLN A 216 -13.34 9.53 13.48
N VAL A 217 -14.42 9.46 14.24
CA VAL A 217 -14.99 8.24 14.76
C VAL A 217 -16.50 8.35 14.69
N SER A 218 -17.16 7.33 14.16
CA SER A 218 -18.59 7.16 14.34
C SER A 218 -18.91 5.74 14.78
N GLU A 219 -19.80 5.57 15.77
CA GLU A 219 -20.19 4.24 16.23
C GLU A 219 -21.20 3.55 15.31
N HIS A 220 -20.88 2.32 14.91
CA HIS A 220 -21.74 1.49 14.07
C HIS A 220 -22.14 0.19 14.79
N PRO A 221 -23.29 0.20 15.50
CA PRO A 221 -23.79 -0.99 16.15
C PRO A 221 -24.21 -2.07 15.14
N THR A 222 -24.56 -1.71 13.90
CA THR A 222 -24.94 -2.65 12.82
C THR A 222 -24.16 -2.37 11.53
N ALA A 223 -23.73 -3.41 10.81
CA ALA A 223 -23.04 -3.27 9.54
C ALA A 223 -23.89 -2.50 8.51
N GLY A 224 -23.36 -1.41 7.95
CA GLY A 224 -24.02 -0.60 6.93
C GLY A 224 -25.03 0.44 7.45
N SER A 225 -25.07 0.73 8.75
CA SER A 225 -25.99 1.72 9.34
C SER A 225 -25.37 3.10 9.61
N ALA A 226 -24.38 3.52 8.83
CA ALA A 226 -23.76 4.83 9.00
C ALA A 226 -24.83 5.92 8.92
N LYS A 227 -25.08 6.60 10.04
CA LYS A 227 -25.81 7.86 10.06
C LYS A 227 -24.78 8.94 9.81
N ASP A 228 -24.96 9.70 8.74
CA ASP A 228 -24.05 10.73 8.25
C ASP A 228 -23.70 11.83 9.29
N ASP A 229 -24.47 11.91 10.38
CA ASP A 229 -24.42 13.01 11.37
C ASP A 229 -23.71 12.69 12.71
N ASP A 230 -23.22 11.46 12.95
CA ASP A 230 -22.70 11.05 14.27
C ASP A 230 -21.15 10.90 14.31
N TRP A 231 -20.43 11.82 13.68
CA TRP A 231 -18.96 11.86 13.74
C TRP A 231 -18.47 12.65 14.97
N SER A 232 -17.57 12.04 15.74
CA SER A 232 -16.82 12.70 16.82
C SER A 232 -15.35 12.81 16.46
N LEU A 233 -14.76 13.98 16.72
CA LEU A 233 -13.36 14.27 16.42
C LEU A 233 -12.52 14.15 17.70
N TYR A 234 -11.57 13.23 17.70
CA TYR A 234 -10.66 13.02 18.83
C TYR A 234 -9.26 13.52 18.51
N MET A 235 -8.58 14.11 19.49
CA MET A 235 -7.20 14.56 19.39
C MET A 235 -6.27 13.69 20.23
N PHE A 236 -5.19 13.18 19.64
CA PHE A 236 -4.14 12.44 20.34
C PHE A 236 -2.85 13.24 20.43
N SER A 237 -2.37 13.50 21.64
CA SER A 237 -1.12 14.25 21.90
C SER A 237 0.00 13.40 22.51
N GLY A 238 -0.05 12.07 22.37
CA GLY A 238 0.93 11.14 22.97
C GLY A 238 0.71 10.86 24.46
N GLU A 239 0.27 11.87 25.22
CA GLU A 239 0.01 11.79 26.67
C GLU A 239 -1.48 11.71 27.03
N LYS A 240 -2.35 12.22 26.14
CA LYS A 240 -3.79 12.33 26.38
C LYS A 240 -4.59 12.27 25.08
N ILE A 241 -5.84 11.84 25.23
CA ILE A 241 -6.90 11.81 24.21
C ILE A 241 -8.00 12.75 24.64
N GLN A 242 -8.48 13.57 23.72
CA GLN A 242 -9.45 14.63 24.00
C GLN A 242 -10.54 14.60 22.91
N ASN A 243 -11.83 14.60 23.28
CA ASN A 243 -12.93 14.75 22.32
C ASN A 243 -13.13 16.24 22.04
N LEU A 244 -12.96 16.66 20.79
CA LEU A 244 -13.00 18.05 20.39
C LEU A 244 -14.43 18.52 20.12
N LYS A 245 -14.74 19.75 20.51
CA LYS A 245 -15.96 20.47 20.11
C LYS A 245 -15.81 21.03 18.68
N LEU A 246 -15.51 20.17 17.73
CA LEU A 246 -15.33 20.51 16.32
C LEU A 246 -16.03 19.51 15.42
N THR A 247 -16.55 20.02 14.31
CA THR A 247 -16.93 19.22 13.13
C THR A 247 -15.92 19.47 12.00
N GLU A 248 -15.88 18.59 11.00
CA GLU A 248 -14.98 18.76 9.84
C GLU A 248 -15.17 20.09 9.11
N THR A 249 -16.40 20.62 9.14
CA THR A 249 -16.77 21.91 8.52
C THR A 249 -16.43 23.13 9.36
N SER A 250 -15.74 22.96 10.50
CA SER A 250 -15.41 24.08 11.39
C SER A 250 -14.35 24.98 10.75
N GLU A 251 -14.66 26.27 10.62
CA GLU A 251 -13.78 27.25 9.94
C GLU A 251 -12.42 27.45 10.63
N ALA A 252 -12.33 27.13 11.93
CA ALA A 252 -11.12 27.30 12.72
C ALA A 252 -10.89 26.10 13.64
N PHE A 253 -9.63 25.69 13.75
CA PHE A 253 -9.21 24.66 14.70
C PHE A 253 -9.31 25.17 16.15
N SER A 254 -9.90 24.36 17.02
CA SER A 254 -10.03 24.59 18.46
C SER A 254 -9.71 23.33 19.25
N GLU A 255 -8.95 23.47 20.35
CA GLU A 255 -8.66 22.38 21.29
C GLU A 255 -9.72 22.26 22.41
N GLU A 256 -10.85 22.96 22.28
CA GLU A 256 -11.93 22.93 23.25
C GLU A 256 -12.57 21.54 23.31
N LEU A 257 -12.78 21.06 24.55
CA LEU A 257 -13.46 19.81 24.80
C LEU A 257 -14.93 19.87 24.42
N LYS A 258 -15.44 18.77 23.87
CA LYS A 258 -16.88 18.53 23.78
C LYS A 258 -17.49 18.58 25.18
N GLU A 259 -18.66 19.19 25.30
CA GLU A 259 -19.38 19.29 26.57
C GLU A 259 -19.59 17.89 27.17
N GLU A 260 -19.37 17.77 28.49
CA GLU A 260 -19.41 16.52 29.25
C GLU A 260 -18.37 15.45 28.88
N SER A 261 -17.30 15.80 28.14
CA SER A 261 -16.17 14.89 27.91
C SER A 261 -14.95 15.21 28.76
N GLU A 262 -14.14 14.18 29.04
CA GLU A 262 -12.90 14.29 29.82
C GLU A 262 -11.66 13.96 28.98
N PHE A 263 -10.49 14.12 29.59
CA PHE A 263 -9.24 13.66 28.99
C PHE A 263 -8.92 12.24 29.43
N HIS A 264 -8.49 11.41 28.48
CA HIS A 264 -8.15 10.01 28.75
C HIS A 264 -6.69 9.72 28.42
N SER A 265 -6.06 8.82 29.19
CA SER A 265 -4.65 8.43 28.99
C SER A 265 -4.44 7.42 27.86
N THR A 266 -5.48 6.69 27.45
CA THR A 266 -5.40 5.66 26.38
C THR A 266 -6.71 5.56 25.62
N LEU A 267 -6.68 5.04 24.38
CA LEU A 267 -7.89 4.84 23.58
C LEU A 267 -8.90 3.95 24.27
N TYR A 268 -8.44 2.90 24.96
CA TYR A 268 -9.34 2.01 25.71
C TYR A 268 -10.14 2.73 26.80
N HIS A 269 -9.51 3.62 27.57
CA HIS A 269 -10.20 4.41 28.60
C HIS A 269 -11.19 5.41 27.98
N MET A 270 -10.86 6.00 26.83
CA MET A 270 -11.79 6.85 26.07
C MET A 270 -12.97 6.06 25.53
N LEU A 271 -12.73 4.85 24.99
CA LEU A 271 -13.78 3.95 24.52
C LEU A 271 -14.71 3.54 25.65
N LYS A 272 -14.16 3.20 26.81
CA LYS A 272 -14.97 2.79 27.96
C LYS A 272 -15.91 3.90 28.44
N ASP A 273 -15.51 5.15 28.26
CA ASP A 273 -16.30 6.32 28.66
C ASP A 273 -17.37 6.69 27.62
N SER A 274 -17.05 6.58 26.32
CA SER A 274 -17.88 7.09 25.23
C SER A 274 -18.64 6.02 24.42
N ALA A 275 -18.15 4.79 24.37
CA ALA A 275 -18.73 3.72 23.56
C ALA A 275 -19.91 3.05 24.26
N SER A 276 -20.88 2.56 23.48
CA SER A 276 -22.00 1.81 24.03
C SER A 276 -21.55 0.49 24.69
N SER A 277 -22.41 -0.06 25.55
CA SER A 277 -22.16 -1.38 26.15
C SER A 277 -22.04 -2.49 25.09
N GLU A 278 -22.77 -2.38 23.97
CA GLU A 278 -22.72 -3.34 22.86
C GLU A 278 -21.39 -3.25 22.11
N ALA A 279 -20.92 -2.03 21.88
CA ALA A 279 -19.60 -1.73 21.34
C ALA A 279 -18.49 -2.36 22.20
N MET A 280 -18.51 -2.11 23.51
CA MET A 280 -17.53 -2.65 24.44
C MET A 280 -17.56 -4.19 24.52
N ASP A 281 -18.74 -4.80 24.40
CA ASP A 281 -18.89 -6.26 24.37
C ASP A 281 -18.27 -6.87 23.09
N LYS A 282 -18.38 -6.18 21.94
CA LYS A 282 -17.70 -6.57 20.70
C LYS A 282 -16.18 -6.47 20.84
N VAL A 283 -15.66 -5.38 21.42
CA VAL A 283 -14.22 -5.21 21.67
C VAL A 283 -13.69 -6.34 22.57
N GLY A 284 -14.45 -6.72 23.59
CA GLY A 284 -14.09 -7.80 24.51
C GLY A 284 -14.14 -9.21 23.90
N ARG A 285 -14.92 -9.41 22.83
CA ARG A 285 -15.10 -10.71 22.16
C ARG A 285 -14.20 -10.94 20.96
N ALA A 286 -13.56 -9.90 20.46
CA ALA A 286 -12.80 -9.99 19.23
C ALA A 286 -11.56 -10.89 19.38
N GLY A 287 -11.36 -11.74 18.39
CA GLY A 287 -10.31 -12.74 18.34
C GLY A 287 -8.93 -12.13 18.15
N PHE A 288 -7.95 -12.65 18.89
CA PHE A 288 -6.55 -12.19 18.80
C PHE A 288 -5.93 -12.39 17.40
N LEU A 289 -6.43 -13.35 16.61
CA LEU A 289 -6.00 -13.58 15.23
C LEU A 289 -6.43 -12.45 14.29
N PHE A 290 -7.66 -11.95 14.48
CA PHE A 290 -8.16 -10.80 13.74
C PHE A 290 -7.39 -9.53 14.11
N ILE A 291 -7.12 -9.33 15.41
CA ILE A 291 -6.25 -8.23 15.90
C ILE A 291 -4.91 -8.23 15.17
N ASP A 292 -4.27 -9.40 15.14
CA ASP A 292 -2.95 -9.56 14.54
C ASP A 292 -2.97 -9.26 13.03
N SER A 293 -3.98 -9.74 12.29
CA SER A 293 -4.14 -9.43 10.86
C SER A 293 -4.26 -7.94 10.58
N VAL A 294 -5.12 -7.24 11.33
CA VAL A 294 -5.32 -5.79 11.21
C VAL A 294 -4.02 -5.05 11.53
N TYR A 295 -3.35 -5.43 12.63
CA TYR A 295 -2.09 -4.83 13.06
C TYR A 295 -1.00 -5.00 12.00
N GLN A 296 -0.85 -6.21 11.44
CA GLN A 296 0.11 -6.49 10.38
C GLN A 296 -0.13 -5.63 9.14
N LEU A 297 -1.38 -5.46 8.71
CA LEU A 297 -1.73 -4.63 7.56
C LEU A 297 -1.40 -3.16 7.81
N LEU A 298 -1.81 -2.60 8.95
CA LEU A 298 -1.59 -1.20 9.29
C LEU A 298 -0.09 -0.88 9.45
N LEU A 299 0.70 -1.80 10.02
CA LEU A 299 2.17 -1.67 10.06
C LEU A 299 2.82 -1.77 8.68
N ALA A 300 2.29 -2.64 7.81
CA ALA A 300 2.85 -2.83 6.48
C ALA A 300 2.59 -1.64 5.56
N THR A 301 1.40 -1.03 5.65
CA THR A 301 1.01 0.14 4.85
C THR A 301 1.50 1.45 5.46
N ARG A 302 1.67 1.51 6.79
CA ARG A 302 2.07 2.73 7.52
C ARG A 302 1.17 3.92 7.16
N VAL A 303 -0.13 3.68 7.03
CA VAL A 303 -1.11 4.70 6.63
C VAL A 303 -0.98 5.98 7.46
N LEU A 304 -0.74 5.87 8.77
CA LEU A 304 -0.53 7.03 9.66
C LEU A 304 0.72 7.88 9.39
N ALA A 305 1.62 7.44 8.53
CA ALA A 305 2.81 8.21 8.16
C ALA A 305 2.76 8.69 6.71
N TYR A 306 1.92 8.08 5.88
CA TYR A 306 1.89 8.30 4.44
C TYR A 306 0.50 8.72 3.94
N SER A 307 -0.42 9.12 4.82
CA SER A 307 -1.71 9.77 4.50
C SER A 307 -1.68 11.25 4.83
#